data_AF-R7GCV0-F1
#
_entry.id   AF-R7GCV0-F1
#
_cell.length_a   1.000
_cell.length_b   1.000
_cell.length_c   1.000
_cell.angle_alpha   90.00
_cell.angle_beta   90.00
_cell.angle_gamma   90.00
#
_symmetry.space_group_name_H-M   'P 1'
#
loop_
_entity.id
_entity.type
_entity.pdbx_description
1 polymer ?
#
loop_
_entity_poly.entity_id
_entity_poly.type
_entity_poly.pdbx_seq_one_letter_code
_entity_poly.pdbx_strand_id
1 'polypeptide(L)'
;MRKWKKKHCLSILFVVFTMCGMLYLSSRKNNSAPFGEVISITQREMKSKFNNQDTFIAVVTRDNCKYCHEWNQMISDYLQDHDVTIYDLNIDKNKLSDENEIRKLFPSYIGTPNIFCVKDGKIVSQYDNMNGTLNAELFDKWVQKYAMEK
;
A
#
# COMPACT_ATOMS: atom_id res chain seq x y z
N MET A 1 -5.48 -66.39 20.51
CA MET A 1 -5.16 -65.49 19.37
C MET A 1 -5.71 -64.07 19.61
N ARG A 2 -5.10 -63.25 20.48
CA ARG A 2 -5.67 -61.92 20.84
C ARG A 2 -4.61 -60.88 21.21
N LYS A 3 -3.45 -60.88 20.54
CA LYS A 3 -2.39 -59.86 20.76
C LYS A 3 -1.98 -59.12 19.49
N TRP A 4 -2.32 -59.65 18.31
CA TRP A 4 -1.91 -59.06 17.02
C TRP A 4 -2.81 -57.89 16.60
N LYS A 5 -4.14 -58.00 16.80
CA LYS A 5 -5.10 -56.94 16.46
C LYS A 5 -4.90 -55.63 17.24
N LYS A 6 -4.40 -55.70 18.49
CA LYS A 6 -4.21 -54.53 19.36
C LYS A 6 -3.02 -53.66 18.95
N LYS A 7 -1.91 -54.27 18.52
CA LYS A 7 -0.69 -53.55 18.11
C LYS A 7 -0.89 -52.79 16.80
N HIS A 8 -1.64 -53.39 15.87
CA HIS A 8 -1.94 -52.76 14.57
C HIS A 8 -2.97 -51.63 14.68
N CYS A 9 -3.99 -51.76 15.54
CA CYS A 9 -4.92 -50.64 15.83
C CYS A 9 -4.22 -49.44 16.45
N LEU A 10 -3.28 -49.66 17.38
CA LEU A 10 -2.55 -48.58 18.04
C LEU A 10 -1.61 -47.84 17.08
N SER A 11 -0.98 -48.58 16.15
CA SER A 11 -0.09 -48.00 15.13
C SER A 11 -0.85 -47.21 14.07
N ILE A 12 -2.05 -47.66 13.68
CA ILE A 12 -2.91 -46.94 12.72
C ILE A 12 -3.42 -45.63 13.32
N LEU A 13 -3.78 -45.62 14.61
CA LEU A 13 -4.26 -44.43 15.31
C LEU A 13 -3.18 -43.33 15.38
N PHE A 14 -1.91 -43.72 15.54
CA PHE A 14 -0.78 -42.78 15.66
C PHE A 14 -0.43 -42.13 14.31
N VAL A 15 -0.55 -42.86 13.20
CA VAL A 15 -0.30 -42.36 11.83
C VAL A 15 -1.39 -41.38 11.37
N VAL A 16 -2.64 -41.59 11.78
CA VAL A 16 -3.75 -40.66 11.46
C VAL A 16 -3.59 -39.33 12.21
N PHE A 17 -3.13 -39.36 13.45
CA PHE A 17 -2.92 -38.15 14.25
C PHE A 17 -1.77 -37.27 13.72
N THR A 18 -0.71 -37.90 13.19
CA THR A 18 0.42 -37.18 12.59
C THR A 18 0.13 -36.67 11.17
N MET A 19 -0.65 -37.41 10.35
CA MET A 19 -1.12 -36.90 9.05
C MET A 19 -2.07 -35.71 9.17
N CYS A 20 -2.96 -35.71 10.16
CA CYS A 20 -3.81 -34.55 10.43
C CYS A 20 -2.98 -33.35 10.95
N GLY A 21 -1.99 -33.57 11.82
CA GLY A 21 -1.13 -32.50 12.35
C GLY A 21 -0.32 -31.75 11.28
N MET A 22 0.17 -32.45 10.25
CA MET A 22 0.92 -31.82 9.15
C MET A 22 0.05 -31.03 8.16
N LEU A 23 -1.26 -31.35 8.06
CA LEU A 23 -2.22 -30.56 7.28
C LEU A 23 -2.66 -29.27 7.99
N TYR A 24 -2.60 -29.21 9.31
CA TYR A 24 -2.93 -27.99 10.07
C TYR A 24 -1.82 -26.92 10.03
N LEU A 25 -0.56 -27.31 9.80
CA LEU A 25 0.57 -26.37 9.73
C LEU A 25 0.78 -25.77 8.34
N SER A 26 0.15 -26.32 7.30
CA SER A 26 0.37 -25.92 5.90
C SER A 26 -0.73 -25.01 5.33
N SER A 27 -1.53 -24.34 6.18
CA SER A 27 -2.55 -23.37 5.72
C SER A 27 -2.77 -22.15 6.63
N ARG A 28 -1.70 -21.56 7.18
CA ARG A 28 -1.72 -20.14 7.53
C ARG A 28 -1.04 -19.33 6.44
N LYS A 29 -1.74 -19.13 5.33
CA LYS A 29 -1.56 -17.89 4.57
C LYS A 29 -2.12 -16.80 5.50
N ASN A 30 -1.25 -16.08 6.20
CA ASN A 30 -1.68 -14.94 7.02
C ASN A 30 -2.26 -13.89 6.05
N ASN A 31 -3.57 -13.96 5.81
CA ASN A 31 -4.33 -12.92 5.11
C ASN A 31 -4.61 -11.75 6.06
N SER A 32 -3.59 -11.32 6.82
CA SER A 32 -3.71 -10.11 7.63
C SER A 32 -3.92 -8.95 6.67
N ALA A 33 -4.88 -8.06 6.98
CA ALA A 33 -5.00 -6.81 6.25
C ALA A 33 -3.68 -6.02 6.37
N PRO A 34 -3.27 -5.27 5.33
CA PRO A 34 -2.11 -4.40 5.42
C PRO A 34 -2.28 -3.40 6.57
N PHE A 35 -1.17 -2.93 7.13
CA PHE A 35 -1.17 -1.94 8.21
C PHE A 35 -1.57 -0.56 7.69
N GLY A 36 -1.11 -0.21 6.49
CA GLY A 36 -1.49 1.02 5.80
C GLY A 36 -2.38 0.77 4.59
N GLU A 37 -2.74 1.85 3.89
CA GLU A 37 -3.66 1.77 2.76
C GLU A 37 -3.47 2.90 1.74
N VAL A 38 -3.89 2.63 0.50
CA VAL A 38 -4.06 3.63 -0.55
C VAL A 38 -5.56 3.85 -0.77
N ILE A 39 -6.03 5.07 -0.50
CA ILE A 39 -7.45 5.45 -0.64
C ILE A 39 -7.60 6.26 -1.93
N SER A 40 -8.33 5.73 -2.90
CA SER A 40 -8.69 6.48 -4.11
C SER A 40 -9.73 7.55 -3.78
N ILE A 41 -9.48 8.80 -4.18
CA ILE A 41 -10.38 9.93 -3.94
C ILE A 41 -10.66 10.76 -5.19
N THR A 42 -11.77 11.47 -5.17
CA THR A 42 -12.14 12.42 -6.21
C THR A 42 -11.35 13.72 -6.09
N GLN A 43 -11.27 14.50 -7.18
CA GLN A 43 -10.69 15.84 -7.18
C GLN A 43 -11.38 16.75 -6.14
N ARG A 44 -12.68 16.57 -5.92
CA ARG A 44 -13.45 17.35 -4.93
C ARG A 44 -13.03 17.02 -3.51
N GLU A 45 -12.88 15.74 -3.19
CA GLU A 45 -12.40 15.29 -1.88
C GLU A 45 -10.96 15.77 -1.66
N MET A 46 -10.09 15.63 -2.67
CA MET A 46 -8.72 16.15 -2.61
C MET A 46 -8.71 17.66 -2.30
N LYS A 47 -9.50 18.47 -3.03
CA LYS A 47 -9.69 19.91 -2.76
C LYS A 47 -10.18 20.15 -1.33
N SER A 48 -11.10 19.33 -0.82
CA SER A 48 -11.60 19.45 0.54
C SER A 48 -10.49 19.24 1.58
N LYS A 49 -9.60 18.28 1.39
CA LYS A 49 -8.47 18.04 2.31
C LYS A 49 -7.52 19.23 2.38
N PHE A 50 -7.21 19.84 1.23
CA PHE A 50 -6.45 21.10 1.19
C PHE A 50 -7.16 22.23 1.93
N ASN A 51 -8.45 22.44 1.68
CA ASN A 51 -9.24 23.52 2.29
C ASN A 51 -9.43 23.34 3.81
N ASN A 52 -9.53 22.10 4.27
CA ASN A 52 -9.65 21.75 5.69
C ASN A 52 -8.31 21.81 6.42
N GLN A 53 -7.22 22.14 5.72
CA GLN A 53 -5.86 22.17 6.27
C GLN A 53 -5.42 20.80 6.80
N ASP A 54 -5.86 19.72 6.16
CA ASP A 54 -5.45 18.37 6.56
C ASP A 54 -3.94 18.16 6.35
N THR A 55 -3.36 17.26 7.15
CA THR A 55 -2.03 16.69 6.93
C THR A 55 -2.16 15.29 6.34
N PHE A 56 -1.59 15.06 5.15
CA PHE A 56 -1.75 13.81 4.42
C PHE A 56 -0.66 13.61 3.35
N ILE A 57 -0.49 12.35 2.92
CA ILE A 57 0.28 12.01 1.72
C ILE A 57 -0.70 11.88 0.56
N ALA A 58 -0.38 12.54 -0.55
CA ALA A 58 -1.11 12.42 -1.81
C ALA A 58 -0.26 11.77 -2.88
N VAL A 59 -0.88 11.01 -3.76
CA VAL A 59 -0.27 10.56 -5.01
C VAL A 59 -1.18 10.94 -6.18
N VAL A 60 -0.59 11.44 -7.25
CA VAL A 60 -1.29 11.66 -8.52
C VAL A 60 -0.93 10.53 -9.46
N THR A 61 -1.92 9.76 -9.89
CA THR A 61 -1.74 8.60 -10.78
C THR A 61 -2.60 8.73 -12.03
N ARG A 62 -2.43 7.78 -12.95
CA ARG A 62 -3.29 7.64 -14.13
C ARG A 62 -3.36 6.18 -14.57
N ASP A 63 -4.36 5.85 -15.38
CA ASP A 63 -4.53 4.51 -15.92
C ASP A 63 -3.49 4.25 -17.04
N ASN A 64 -3.19 2.97 -17.30
CA ASN A 64 -2.22 2.56 -18.33
C ASN A 64 -0.81 3.21 -18.20
N CYS A 65 -0.39 3.51 -16.98
CA CYS A 65 0.90 4.12 -16.65
C CYS A 65 1.87 3.08 -16.08
N LYS A 66 2.96 2.79 -16.82
CA LYS A 66 3.98 1.81 -16.42
C LYS A 66 4.58 2.13 -15.05
N TYR A 67 5.00 3.38 -14.83
CA TYR A 67 5.60 3.80 -13.56
C TYR A 67 4.61 3.78 -12.39
N CYS A 68 3.32 3.98 -12.66
CA CYS A 68 2.26 3.88 -11.66
C CYS A 68 2.03 2.42 -11.25
N HIS A 69 2.17 1.48 -12.20
CA HIS A 69 2.14 0.05 -11.90
C HIS A 69 3.33 -0.36 -11.02
N GLU A 70 4.53 0.09 -11.35
CA GLU A 70 5.74 -0.16 -10.54
C GLU A 70 5.60 0.42 -9.12
N TRP A 71 5.03 1.64 -9.00
CA TRP A 71 4.69 2.22 -7.70
C TRP A 71 3.67 1.40 -6.92
N ASN A 72 2.59 0.95 -7.57
CA ASN A 72 1.56 0.13 -6.94
C ASN A 72 2.13 -1.19 -6.39
N GLN A 73 3.08 -1.82 -7.10
CA GLN A 73 3.76 -3.02 -6.61
C GLN A 73 4.60 -2.71 -5.38
N MET A 74 5.47 -1.70 -5.45
CA MET A 74 6.33 -1.29 -4.33
C MET A 74 5.51 -0.91 -3.09
N ILE A 75 4.45 -0.11 -3.27
CA ILE A 75 3.65 0.39 -2.15
C ILE A 75 2.78 -0.70 -1.53
N SER A 76 2.30 -1.67 -2.31
CA SER A 76 1.53 -2.81 -1.80
C SER A 76 2.35 -3.66 -0.82
N ASP A 77 3.65 -3.80 -1.06
CA ASP A 77 4.56 -4.51 -0.17
C ASP A 77 4.92 -3.64 1.05
N TYR A 78 5.24 -2.36 0.84
CA TYR A 78 5.57 -1.41 1.91
C TYR A 78 4.45 -1.27 2.96
N LEU A 79 3.18 -1.24 2.54
CA LEU A 79 2.05 -1.06 3.46
C LEU A 79 1.70 -2.32 4.27
N GLN A 80 2.36 -3.46 4.03
CA GLN A 80 2.14 -4.68 4.82
C GLN A 80 2.58 -4.52 6.27
N ASP A 81 3.57 -3.67 6.54
CA ASP A 81 4.18 -3.47 7.86
C ASP A 81 4.32 -1.99 8.26
N HIS A 82 3.86 -1.06 7.42
CA HIS A 82 3.86 0.38 7.70
C HIS A 82 2.44 0.95 7.72
N ASP A 83 2.04 1.54 8.85
CA ASP A 83 0.75 2.25 9.04
C ASP A 83 0.79 3.64 8.42
N VAL A 84 0.60 3.68 7.09
CA VAL A 84 0.62 4.91 6.28
C VAL A 84 -0.63 4.94 5.41
N THR A 85 -1.39 6.03 5.49
CA THR A 85 -2.50 6.29 4.56
C THR A 85 -2.06 7.22 3.43
N ILE A 86 -2.26 6.79 2.19
CA ILE A 86 -1.93 7.57 0.98
C ILE A 86 -3.20 7.82 0.18
N TYR A 87 -3.46 9.07 -0.19
CA TYR A 87 -4.64 9.45 -0.97
C TYR A 87 -4.30 9.55 -2.46
N ASP A 88 -4.92 8.69 -3.27
CA ASP A 88 -4.71 8.62 -4.72
C ASP A 88 -5.72 9.47 -5.49
N LEU A 89 -5.23 10.51 -6.14
CA LEU A 89 -5.94 11.23 -7.19
C LEU A 89 -5.58 10.66 -8.55
N ASN A 90 -6.39 9.72 -9.03
CA ASN A 90 -6.29 9.23 -10.40
C ASN A 90 -6.91 10.23 -11.38
N ILE A 91 -6.09 10.80 -12.27
CA ILE A 91 -6.51 11.90 -13.16
C ILE A 91 -7.45 11.42 -14.27
N ASP A 92 -7.32 10.18 -14.75
CA ASP A 92 -8.18 9.65 -15.80
C ASP A 92 -9.59 9.36 -15.25
N LYS A 93 -9.69 8.79 -14.05
CA LYS A 93 -10.97 8.58 -13.34
C LYS A 93 -11.68 9.89 -13.01
N ASN A 94 -10.91 10.95 -12.72
CA ASN A 94 -11.43 12.29 -12.46
C ASN A 94 -11.62 13.14 -13.73
N LYS A 95 -11.31 12.59 -14.91
CA LYS A 95 -11.37 13.28 -16.21
C LYS A 95 -10.55 14.57 -16.26
N LEU A 96 -9.43 14.59 -15.53
CA LEU A 96 -8.48 15.70 -15.48
C LEU A 96 -7.41 15.51 -16.56
N SER A 97 -7.70 15.98 -17.78
CA SER A 97 -6.76 15.91 -18.89
C SER A 97 -5.85 17.14 -19.03
N ASP A 98 -6.26 18.28 -18.46
CA ASP A 98 -5.47 19.51 -18.48
C ASP A 98 -4.52 19.53 -17.28
N GLU A 99 -3.21 19.47 -17.54
CA GLU A 99 -2.20 19.54 -16.50
C GLU A 99 -2.25 20.85 -15.71
N ASN A 100 -2.77 21.95 -16.27
CA ASN A 100 -2.94 23.20 -15.53
C ASN A 100 -3.98 23.04 -14.41
N GLU A 101 -5.00 22.20 -14.60
CA GLU A 101 -5.96 21.91 -13.53
C GLU A 101 -5.36 21.06 -12.42
N ILE A 102 -4.44 20.16 -12.77
CA ILE A 102 -3.66 19.40 -11.78
C ILE A 102 -2.73 20.35 -11.01
N ARG A 103 -2.04 21.25 -11.73
CA ARG A 103 -1.12 22.24 -11.14
C ARG A 103 -1.79 23.26 -10.22
N LYS A 104 -3.09 23.51 -10.37
CA LYS A 104 -3.86 24.32 -9.40
C LYS A 104 -3.88 23.68 -8.00
N LEU A 105 -3.83 22.35 -7.91
CA LEU A 105 -3.75 21.61 -6.66
C LEU A 105 -2.30 21.27 -6.28
N PHE A 106 -1.48 20.92 -7.27
CA PHE A 106 -0.10 20.46 -7.10
C PHE A 106 0.84 21.28 -8.00
N PRO A 107 1.26 22.51 -7.60
CA PRO A 107 2.00 23.43 -8.47
C PRO A 107 3.29 22.87 -9.06
N SER A 108 3.96 21.95 -8.36
CA SER A 108 5.19 21.29 -8.81
C SER A 108 4.95 19.96 -9.55
N TYR A 109 3.71 19.69 -9.98
CA TYR A 109 3.35 18.51 -10.76
C TYR A 109 4.06 18.48 -12.12
N ILE A 110 4.67 17.33 -12.40
CA ILE A 110 5.51 17.09 -13.58
C ILE A 110 5.21 15.77 -14.31
N GLY A 111 4.30 14.94 -13.81
CA GLY A 111 3.96 13.65 -14.41
C GLY A 111 3.38 12.65 -13.41
N THR A 112 3.24 11.39 -13.80
CA THR A 112 2.70 10.33 -12.94
C THR A 112 3.64 9.12 -12.84
N PRO A 113 3.72 8.43 -11.68
CA PRO A 113 3.13 8.84 -10.42
C PRO A 113 3.89 10.03 -9.83
N ASN A 114 3.22 10.88 -9.05
CA ASN A 114 3.91 11.98 -8.38
C ASN A 114 3.31 12.18 -6.99
N ILE A 115 4.18 12.18 -5.98
CA ILE A 115 3.81 11.95 -4.58
C ILE A 115 4.18 13.17 -3.77
N PHE A 116 3.25 13.63 -2.94
CA PHE A 116 3.34 14.89 -2.20
C PHE A 116 3.05 14.64 -0.72
N CYS A 117 3.78 15.33 0.14
CA CYS A 117 3.44 15.45 1.55
C CYS A 117 2.81 16.84 1.77
N VAL A 118 1.61 16.84 2.33
CA VAL A 118 0.85 18.03 2.66
C VAL A 118 0.77 18.14 4.18
N LYS A 119 1.12 19.30 4.74
CA LYS A 119 0.90 19.66 6.15
C LYS A 119 0.12 20.96 6.22
N ASP A 120 -0.90 21.02 7.07
CA ASP A 120 -1.75 22.21 7.26
C ASP A 120 -2.30 22.77 5.93
N GLY A 121 -2.66 21.87 5.00
CA GLY A 121 -3.13 22.25 3.65
C GLY A 121 -2.05 22.82 2.72
N LYS A 122 -0.76 22.71 3.07
CA LYS A 122 0.37 23.18 2.25
C LYS A 122 1.28 22.02 1.87
N ILE A 123 1.70 21.98 0.61
CA ILE A 123 2.70 21.02 0.16
C ILE A 123 4.05 21.39 0.81
N VAL A 124 4.57 20.50 1.65
CA VAL A 124 5.87 20.68 2.33
C VAL A 124 6.98 19.87 1.67
N SER A 125 6.62 18.86 0.89
CA SER A 125 7.58 18.05 0.14
C SER A 125 6.92 17.35 -1.05
N GLN A 126 7.73 17.10 -2.06
CA GLN A 126 7.42 16.20 -3.16
C GLN A 126 8.50 15.13 -3.17
N TYR A 127 8.09 13.86 -3.21
CA TYR A 127 9.04 12.76 -3.31
C TYR A 127 9.71 12.80 -4.69
N ASP A 128 11.05 12.83 -4.71
CA ASP A 128 11.81 12.75 -5.94
C ASP A 128 11.85 11.30 -6.43
N ASN A 129 11.05 11.02 -7.45
CA ASN A 129 11.06 9.77 -8.21
C ASN A 129 11.50 9.98 -9.67
N MET A 130 12.17 11.09 -9.98
CA MET A 130 12.57 11.42 -11.35
C MET A 130 13.88 10.74 -11.78
N ASN A 131 14.81 10.56 -10.83
CA ASN A 131 16.20 10.19 -11.15
C ASN A 131 16.55 8.72 -10.85
N GLY A 132 15.59 7.87 -10.49
CA GLY A 132 15.87 6.49 -10.16
C GLY A 132 14.65 5.60 -9.98
N THR A 133 14.91 4.30 -9.83
CA THR A 133 13.91 3.28 -9.51
C THR A 133 13.23 3.62 -8.19
N LEU A 134 11.90 3.54 -8.16
CA LEU A 134 11.11 3.62 -6.93
C LEU A 134 11.66 2.62 -5.90
N ASN A 135 12.03 3.11 -4.73
CA ASN A 135 12.73 2.34 -3.70
C ASN A 135 11.99 2.52 -2.37
N ALA A 136 11.57 1.41 -1.77
CA ALA A 136 10.80 1.40 -0.53
C ALA A 136 11.57 2.02 0.66
N GLU A 137 12.89 1.83 0.75
CA GLU A 137 13.72 2.41 1.82
C GLU A 137 13.80 3.95 1.69
N LEU A 138 13.97 4.45 0.47
CA LEU A 138 13.99 5.90 0.22
C LEU A 138 12.62 6.52 0.45
N PHE A 139 11.56 5.82 0.04
CA PHE A 139 10.19 6.23 0.33
C PHE A 139 9.95 6.28 1.84
N ASP A 140 10.35 5.25 2.59
CA ASP A 140 10.20 5.20 4.04
C ASP A 140 10.93 6.35 4.74
N LYS A 141 12.19 6.61 4.37
CA LYS A 141 12.95 7.76 4.89
C LYS A 141 12.25 9.09 4.61
N TRP A 142 11.65 9.23 3.44
CA TRP A 142 10.88 10.42 3.09
C TRP A 142 9.59 10.53 3.93
N VAL A 143 8.86 9.43 4.11
CA VAL A 143 7.68 9.36 4.99
C VAL A 143 8.05 9.72 6.43
N GLN A 144 9.09 9.12 6.98
CA GLN A 144 9.56 9.41 8.35
C GLN A 144 9.95 10.88 8.52
N LYS A 145 10.61 11.47 7.52
CA LYS A 145 11.03 12.87 7.58
C LYS A 145 9.87 13.86 7.48
N TYR A 146 8.87 13.59 6.64
CA TYR A 146 7.85 14.58 6.29
C TYR A 146 6.45 14.25 6.79
N ALA A 147 6.08 12.98 6.95
CA ALA A 147 4.73 12.57 7.33
C ALA A 147 4.59 12.14 8.80
N MET A 148 5.68 11.83 9.51
CA MET A 148 5.65 11.25 10.87
C MET A 148 5.84 12.26 12.02
N GLU A 149 5.89 13.57 11.74
CA GLU A 149 5.73 14.58 12.80
C GLU A 149 4.23 14.82 13.02
N LYS A 150 3.62 13.98 13.85
CA LYS A 150 2.27 14.22 14.42
C LYS A 150 2.37 15.10 15.66
#